data_AF-A0A166J4B8-F1
#
_entry.id   AF-A0A166J4B8-F1
#
_cell.length_a   1.000
_cell.length_b   1.000
_cell.length_c   1.000
_cell.angle_alpha   90.00
_cell.angle_beta   90.00
_cell.angle_gamma   90.00
#
_symmetry.space_group_name_H-M   'P 1'
#
loop_
_entity.id
_entity.type
_entity.pdbx_description
1 polymer ?
#
loop_
_entity_poly.entity_id
_entity_poly.type
_entity_poly.pdbx_seq_one_letter_code
_entity_poly.pdbx_strand_id
1 'polypeptide(L)'
;MSEWQRILWREQPFPDNYVPPSFLADLRLNSNFRPFTYWSLVGASGTLIQHICSISILLSVFIKLYTNQLDPRLLVLIITSTFIVGYALCEALSEEEGRTLRETRAKVIKSCILVFLTLIALSPVLRTLTAPTSSDSIWALSAFLLFLCLVLADFRGPSAVRKRNESLQHVLSMNAGLAASIVLCSRLSDNLSVFALVLFSLELFGLIPIFRNQLKITSSVISHSLTLVFIAIAVALQASISALATITICSVLVFAMFCAPGLMIWAQQHKNEIRGPWDVAVPIVR
;
A
#
# COMPACT_ATOMS: atom_id res chain seq x y z
N MET A 1 23.92 13.09 -55.87
CA MET A 1 22.81 12.17 -55.55
C MET A 1 22.09 12.75 -54.35
N SER A 2 20.77 12.88 -54.39
CA SER A 2 19.98 13.38 -53.25
C SER A 2 20.13 12.43 -52.07
N GLU A 3 20.52 12.96 -50.91
CA GLU A 3 20.55 12.18 -49.67
C GLU A 3 19.11 11.95 -49.17
N TRP A 4 18.80 10.72 -48.77
CA TRP A 4 17.48 10.39 -48.25
C TRP A 4 17.23 11.15 -46.93
N GLN A 5 16.06 11.77 -46.79
CA GLN A 5 15.68 12.51 -45.59
C GLN A 5 14.45 11.88 -44.93
N ARG A 6 14.45 11.86 -43.60
CA ARG A 6 13.41 11.22 -42.81
C ARG A 6 12.20 12.14 -42.60
N ILE A 7 11.52 12.45 -43.69
CA ILE A 7 10.44 13.43 -43.76
C ILE A 7 9.27 12.80 -44.51
N LEU A 8 8.08 12.78 -43.88
CA LEU A 8 6.88 12.15 -44.44
C LEU A 8 6.12 13.04 -45.45
N TRP A 9 6.39 14.35 -45.46
CA TRP A 9 5.60 15.35 -46.20
C TRP A 9 6.20 15.78 -47.54
N ARG A 10 7.43 15.35 -47.87
CA ARG A 10 8.15 15.72 -49.10
C ARG A 10 8.37 14.48 -49.95
N GLU A 11 7.98 14.54 -51.22
CA GLU A 11 8.29 13.50 -52.20
C GLU A 11 9.80 13.41 -52.46
N GLN A 12 10.33 12.19 -52.49
CA GLN A 12 11.75 11.91 -52.64
C GLN A 12 11.94 10.81 -53.70
N PRO A 13 13.10 10.75 -54.39
CA PRO A 13 13.37 9.78 -55.46
C PRO A 13 13.73 8.38 -54.90
N PHE A 14 13.07 7.97 -53.83
CA PHE A 14 13.26 6.68 -53.16
C PHE A 14 11.90 6.00 -53.01
N PRO A 15 11.81 4.65 -53.15
CA PRO A 15 10.55 3.95 -52.94
C PRO A 15 10.08 4.08 -51.49
N ASP A 16 8.77 3.98 -51.24
CA ASP A 16 8.17 4.14 -49.90
C ASP A 16 8.76 3.19 -48.85
N ASN A 17 9.21 2.01 -49.28
CA ASN A 17 9.83 0.99 -48.42
C ASN A 17 11.36 1.11 -48.35
N TYR A 18 11.94 2.22 -48.79
CA TYR A 18 13.39 2.41 -48.76
C TYR A 18 13.91 2.54 -47.32
N VAL A 19 14.85 1.67 -46.96
CA VAL A 19 15.56 1.71 -45.68
C VAL A 19 17.01 2.13 -45.96
N PRO A 20 17.49 3.25 -45.40
CA PRO A 20 18.86 3.68 -45.62
C PRO A 20 19.85 2.71 -44.95
N PRO A 21 21.07 2.52 -45.49
CA PRO A 21 22.07 1.66 -44.87
C PRO A 21 22.54 2.16 -43.50
N SER A 22 22.39 3.46 -43.20
CA SER A 22 22.63 4.06 -41.89
C SER A 22 21.52 3.76 -40.86
N PHE A 23 20.42 3.12 -41.24
CA PHE A 23 19.28 2.87 -40.37
C PHE A 23 19.64 2.14 -39.07
N LEU A 24 20.50 1.12 -39.17
CA LEU A 24 20.96 0.38 -37.99
C LEU A 24 22.00 1.16 -37.18
N ALA A 25 22.67 2.14 -37.79
CA ALA A 25 23.62 3.01 -37.09
C ALA A 25 22.90 4.00 -36.15
N ASP A 26 21.64 4.33 -36.43
CA ASP A 26 20.80 5.22 -35.61
C ASP A 26 20.11 4.50 -34.43
N LEU A 27 20.37 3.20 -34.21
CA LEU A 27 19.82 2.46 -33.07
C LEU A 27 20.39 2.99 -31.75
N ARG A 28 19.50 3.47 -30.88
CA ARG A 28 19.84 3.91 -29.53
C ARG A 28 19.43 2.85 -28.52
N LEU A 29 20.42 2.26 -27.86
CA LEU A 29 20.18 1.42 -26.70
C LEU A 29 19.92 2.30 -25.48
N ASN A 30 18.89 1.97 -24.70
CA ASN A 30 18.66 2.48 -23.35
C ASN A 30 18.58 4.02 -23.26
N SER A 31 17.98 4.67 -24.25
CA SER A 31 17.91 6.15 -24.34
C SER A 31 17.18 6.85 -23.18
N ASN A 32 16.33 6.13 -22.43
CA ASN A 32 15.63 6.63 -21.24
C ASN A 32 16.10 5.96 -19.95
N PHE A 33 17.35 5.51 -19.89
CA PHE A 33 17.89 4.87 -18.70
C PHE A 33 18.16 5.89 -17.60
N ARG A 34 17.42 5.79 -16.50
CA ARG A 34 17.68 6.52 -15.26
C ARG A 34 18.12 5.52 -14.21
N PRO A 35 19.40 5.51 -13.79
CA PRO A 35 19.84 4.52 -12.82
C PRO A 35 19.22 4.76 -11.45
N PHE A 36 18.74 3.70 -10.82
CA PHE A 36 18.30 3.77 -9.43
C PHE A 36 19.50 3.79 -8.50
N THR A 37 19.54 4.75 -7.58
CA THR A 37 20.49 4.73 -6.46
C THR A 37 19.97 3.81 -5.36
N TYR A 38 20.81 2.92 -4.85
CA TYR A 38 20.43 1.95 -3.80
C TYR A 38 19.69 2.59 -2.63
N TRP A 39 20.27 3.63 -2.02
CA TRP A 39 19.67 4.30 -0.86
C TRP A 39 18.34 4.98 -1.15
N SER A 40 18.15 5.47 -2.38
CA SER A 40 16.86 6.03 -2.81
C SER A 40 15.79 4.94 -2.89
N LEU A 41 16.18 3.75 -3.36
CA LEU A 41 15.29 2.60 -3.47
C LEU A 41 14.95 2.00 -2.09
N VAL A 42 15.91 1.98 -1.15
CA VAL A 42 15.68 1.62 0.26
C VAL A 42 14.70 2.62 0.89
N GLY A 43 14.89 3.93 0.73
CA GLY A 43 13.95 4.92 1.22
C GLY A 43 12.55 4.78 0.60
N ALA A 44 12.49 4.45 -0.69
CA ALA A 44 11.22 4.20 -1.38
C ALA A 44 10.50 2.93 -0.90
N SER A 45 11.25 1.90 -0.45
CA SER A 45 10.68 0.65 0.08
C SER A 45 9.89 0.83 1.37
N GLY A 46 10.01 1.98 2.05
CA GLY A 46 9.34 2.26 3.31
C GLY A 46 7.81 2.13 3.26
N THR A 47 7.17 2.44 2.13
CA THR A 47 5.71 2.28 1.96
C THR A 47 5.27 0.82 1.93
N LEU A 48 6.07 -0.04 1.29
CA LEU A 48 5.86 -1.48 1.24
C LEU A 48 6.06 -2.08 2.63
N ILE A 49 7.12 -1.66 3.32
CA ILE A 49 7.44 -2.14 4.66
C ILE A 49 6.34 -1.81 5.65
N GLN A 50 5.82 -0.58 5.62
CA GLN A 50 4.69 -0.20 6.48
C GLN A 50 3.45 -1.06 6.23
N HIS A 51 3.17 -1.45 4.97
CA HIS A 51 2.01 -2.31 4.67
C HIS A 51 2.20 -3.73 5.19
N ILE A 52 3.40 -4.30 5.03
CA ILE A 52 3.78 -5.59 5.63
C ILE A 52 3.65 -5.52 7.17
N CYS A 53 4.14 -4.44 7.78
CA CYS A 53 4.00 -4.20 9.21
C CYS A 53 2.52 -4.10 9.61
N SER A 54 1.67 -3.38 8.88
CA SER A 54 0.23 -3.30 9.17
C SER A 54 -0.44 -4.67 9.17
N ILE A 55 -0.13 -5.52 8.18
CA ILE A 55 -0.65 -6.90 8.13
C ILE A 55 -0.14 -7.71 9.34
N SER A 56 1.14 -7.61 9.67
CA SER A 56 1.73 -8.30 10.83
C SER A 56 1.13 -7.84 12.15
N ILE A 57 0.90 -6.53 12.32
CA ILE A 57 0.30 -5.94 13.50
C ILE A 57 -1.15 -6.40 13.64
N LEU A 58 -1.94 -6.39 12.56
CA LEU A 58 -3.30 -6.91 12.54
C LEU A 58 -3.34 -8.37 13.01
N LEU A 59 -2.50 -9.23 12.44
CA LEU A 59 -2.43 -10.64 12.81
C LEU A 59 -2.02 -10.82 14.28
N SER A 60 -1.06 -10.03 14.77
CA SER A 60 -0.62 -10.08 16.16
C SER A 60 -1.74 -9.68 17.13
N VAL A 61 -2.47 -8.61 16.81
CA VAL A 61 -3.62 -8.16 17.60
C VAL A 61 -4.73 -9.20 17.57
N PHE A 62 -5.03 -9.78 16.40
CA PHE A 62 -5.99 -10.87 16.28
C PHE A 62 -5.60 -12.08 17.14
N ILE A 63 -4.35 -12.54 17.07
CA ILE A 63 -3.87 -13.68 17.87
C ILE A 63 -4.03 -13.38 19.36
N LYS A 64 -3.65 -12.18 19.81
CA LYS A 64 -3.79 -11.78 21.23
C LYS A 64 -5.25 -11.71 21.69
N LEU A 65 -6.16 -11.24 20.84
CA LEU A 65 -7.60 -11.28 21.12
C LEU A 65 -8.13 -12.72 21.14
N TYR A 66 -7.68 -13.56 20.20
CA TYR A 66 -8.07 -14.97 20.10
C TYR A 66 -7.60 -15.78 21.32
N THR A 67 -6.42 -15.50 21.86
CA THR A 67 -5.88 -16.14 23.07
C THR A 67 -6.29 -15.45 24.37
N ASN A 68 -7.20 -14.47 24.34
CA ASN A 68 -7.64 -13.68 25.50
C ASN A 68 -6.49 -13.00 26.29
N GLN A 69 -5.39 -12.65 25.62
CA GLN A 69 -4.25 -11.95 26.23
C GLN A 69 -4.39 -10.43 26.19
N LEU A 70 -5.27 -9.92 25.31
CA LEU A 70 -5.51 -8.49 25.14
C LEU A 70 -6.96 -8.18 25.48
N ASP A 71 -7.18 -7.28 26.45
CA ASP A 71 -8.52 -6.77 26.75
C ASP A 71 -9.02 -5.92 25.55
N PRO A 72 -10.17 -6.26 24.94
CA PRO A 72 -10.72 -5.49 23.82
C PRO A 72 -10.98 -4.02 24.17
N ARG A 73 -11.25 -3.70 25.45
CA ARG A 73 -11.48 -2.32 25.89
C ARG A 73 -10.22 -1.47 25.75
N LEU A 74 -9.07 -2.03 26.12
CA LEU A 74 -7.77 -1.37 25.96
C LEU A 74 -7.46 -1.14 24.49
N LEU A 75 -7.77 -2.12 23.63
CA LEU A 75 -7.59 -1.97 22.19
C LEU A 75 -8.44 -0.81 21.63
N VAL A 76 -9.70 -0.69 22.02
CA VAL A 76 -10.56 0.45 21.62
C VAL A 76 -10.02 1.79 22.11
N LEU A 77 -9.45 1.85 23.33
CA LEU A 77 -8.79 3.06 23.83
C LEU A 77 -7.56 3.42 22.99
N ILE A 78 -6.73 2.43 22.62
CA ILE A 78 -5.56 2.65 21.76
C ILE A 78 -5.99 3.16 20.39
N ILE A 79 -7.00 2.54 19.78
CA ILE A 79 -7.57 2.95 18.49
C ILE A 79 -8.09 4.40 18.53
N THR A 80 -8.92 4.72 19.52
CA THR A 80 -9.48 6.07 19.63
C THR A 80 -8.41 7.11 19.92
N SER A 81 -7.40 6.79 20.74
CA SER A 81 -6.27 7.69 20.98
C SER A 81 -5.43 7.92 19.72
N THR A 82 -5.16 6.87 18.94
CA THR A 82 -4.37 6.94 17.70
C THR A 82 -5.12 7.74 16.64
N PHE A 83 -6.43 7.56 16.52
CA PHE A 83 -7.29 8.37 15.67
C PHE A 83 -7.24 9.86 16.02
N ILE A 84 -7.38 10.20 17.31
CA ILE A 84 -7.36 11.59 17.78
C ILE A 84 -5.99 12.23 17.52
N VAL A 85 -4.90 11.53 17.83
CA VAL A 85 -3.53 12.02 17.59
C VAL A 85 -3.28 12.22 16.09
N GLY A 86 -3.66 11.24 15.26
CA GLY A 86 -3.53 11.35 13.80
C GLY A 86 -4.36 12.50 13.23
N TYR A 87 -5.59 12.70 13.71
CA TYR A 87 -6.43 13.82 13.31
C TYR A 87 -5.84 15.17 13.71
N ALA A 88 -5.37 15.31 14.97
CA ALA A 88 -4.74 16.52 15.45
C ALA A 88 -3.45 16.85 14.69
N LEU A 89 -2.65 15.84 14.35
CA LEU A 89 -1.44 16.01 13.55
C LEU A 89 -1.76 16.41 12.10
N CYS A 90 -2.80 15.82 11.49
CA CYS A 90 -3.30 16.29 10.20
C CYS A 90 -3.75 17.75 10.26
N GLU A 91 -4.51 18.14 11.29
CA GLU A 91 -4.98 19.51 11.42
C GLU A 91 -3.82 20.50 11.62
N ALA A 92 -2.81 20.14 12.40
CA ALA A 92 -1.62 20.97 12.61
C ALA A 92 -0.80 21.16 11.32
N LEU A 93 -0.90 20.24 10.36
CA LEU A 93 -0.22 20.31 9.06
C LEU A 93 -1.05 20.99 7.98
N SER A 94 -2.35 21.18 8.20
CA SER A 94 -3.27 21.78 7.24
C SER A 94 -3.42 23.28 7.48
N GLU A 95 -3.03 24.10 6.50
CA GLU A 95 -3.26 25.56 6.50
C GLU A 95 -4.68 25.92 6.01
N GLU A 96 -5.72 25.29 6.55
CA GLU A 96 -7.11 25.56 6.13
C GLU A 96 -7.78 26.68 6.97
N GLU A 97 -8.52 27.57 6.30
CA GLU A 97 -9.26 28.67 6.92
C GLU A 97 -10.42 28.20 7.82
N GLY A 98 -10.69 28.93 8.92
CA GLY A 98 -11.56 28.48 10.01
C GLY A 98 -13.02 28.16 9.67
N ARG A 99 -13.58 28.62 8.53
CA ARG A 99 -14.95 28.29 8.10
C ARG A 99 -15.05 26.92 7.43
N THR A 100 -14.13 26.59 6.52
CA THR A 100 -14.10 25.27 5.86
C THR A 100 -13.78 24.18 6.88
N LEU A 101 -12.90 24.50 7.83
CA LEU A 101 -12.48 23.61 8.91
C LEU A 101 -13.65 23.15 9.80
N ARG A 102 -14.60 24.05 10.13
CA ARG A 102 -15.78 23.70 10.93
C ARG A 102 -16.73 22.75 10.21
N GLU A 103 -16.97 22.98 8.92
CA GLU A 103 -17.81 22.10 8.11
C GLU A 103 -17.17 20.71 7.90
N THR A 104 -15.86 20.68 7.65
CA THR A 104 -15.10 19.43 7.53
C THR A 104 -15.10 18.64 8.84
N ARG A 105 -14.88 19.31 9.98
CA ARG A 105 -14.98 18.70 11.32
C ARG A 105 -16.33 18.05 11.57
N ALA A 106 -17.42 18.76 11.29
CA ALA A 106 -18.77 18.24 11.49
C ALA A 106 -19.02 17.00 10.60
N LYS A 107 -18.55 17.02 9.35
CA LYS A 107 -18.63 15.87 8.44
C LYS A 107 -17.83 14.67 8.95
N VAL A 108 -16.59 14.88 9.40
CA VAL A 108 -15.73 13.83 9.94
C VAL A 108 -16.35 13.20 11.19
N ILE A 109 -16.77 14.02 12.16
CA ILE A 109 -17.41 13.54 13.40
C ILE A 109 -18.68 12.76 13.07
N LYS A 110 -19.52 13.26 12.16
CA LYS A 110 -20.73 12.57 11.72
C LYS A 110 -20.40 11.19 11.12
N SER A 111 -19.40 11.12 10.24
CA SER A 111 -18.96 9.86 9.64
C SER A 111 -18.36 8.90 10.66
N CYS A 112 -17.55 9.38 11.60
CA CYS A 112 -16.98 8.56 12.68
C CYS A 112 -18.06 7.97 13.58
N ILE A 113 -19.03 8.79 14.00
CA ILE A 113 -20.18 8.32 14.79
C ILE A 113 -20.98 7.29 14.00
N LEU A 114 -21.23 7.53 12.71
CA LEU A 114 -21.95 6.60 11.86
C LEU A 114 -21.22 5.26 11.77
N VAL A 115 -19.91 5.25 11.46
CA VAL A 115 -19.10 4.03 11.38
C VAL A 115 -19.05 3.31 12.72
N PHE A 116 -18.88 4.03 13.83
CA PHE A 116 -18.82 3.43 15.16
C PHE A 116 -20.13 2.74 15.54
N LEU A 117 -21.27 3.43 15.34
CA LEU A 117 -22.59 2.87 15.62
C LEU A 117 -22.94 1.70 14.69
N THR A 118 -22.62 1.79 13.40
CA THR A 118 -22.89 0.70 12.46
C THR A 118 -22.07 -0.54 12.79
N LEU A 119 -20.79 -0.38 13.14
CA LEU A 119 -19.96 -1.51 13.54
C LEU A 119 -20.43 -2.16 14.83
N ILE A 120 -20.84 -1.39 15.84
CA ILE A 120 -21.42 -1.95 17.06
C ILE A 120 -22.66 -2.77 16.74
N ALA A 121 -23.57 -2.22 15.93
CA ALA A 121 -24.80 -2.90 15.54
C ALA A 121 -24.53 -4.18 14.72
N LEU A 122 -23.53 -4.15 13.83
CA LEU A 122 -23.21 -5.26 12.94
C LEU A 122 -22.28 -6.31 13.57
N SER A 123 -21.58 -5.99 14.67
CA SER A 123 -20.65 -6.90 15.36
C SER A 123 -21.21 -8.31 15.62
N PRO A 124 -22.42 -8.51 16.16
CA PRO A 124 -22.97 -9.86 16.35
C PRO A 124 -23.22 -10.59 15.02
N VAL A 125 -23.53 -9.86 13.95
CA VAL A 125 -23.73 -10.43 12.61
C VAL A 125 -22.39 -10.83 12.01
N LEU A 126 -21.37 -9.95 12.08
CA LEU A 126 -20.02 -10.26 11.58
C LEU A 126 -19.40 -11.46 12.29
N ARG A 127 -19.68 -11.60 13.60
CA ARG A 127 -19.24 -12.76 14.39
C ARG A 127 -19.85 -14.07 13.89
N THR A 128 -21.13 -14.05 13.51
CA THR A 128 -21.86 -15.27 13.13
C THR A 128 -21.77 -15.60 11.64
N LEU A 129 -21.41 -14.63 10.78
CA LEU A 129 -21.38 -14.74 9.32
C LEU A 129 -20.59 -15.97 8.81
N THR A 130 -19.40 -16.20 9.37
CA THR A 130 -18.50 -17.30 8.99
C THR A 130 -18.23 -18.24 10.18
N ALA A 131 -19.12 -18.24 11.18
CA ALA A 131 -19.09 -19.22 12.26
C ALA A 131 -19.24 -20.69 11.79
N PRO A 132 -20.11 -21.04 10.81
CA PRO A 132 -20.31 -22.45 10.43
C PRO A 132 -19.18 -23.01 9.56
N THR A 133 -18.32 -22.17 8.98
CA THR A 133 -17.17 -22.64 8.20
C THR A 133 -16.07 -23.17 9.10
N SER A 134 -15.34 -24.19 8.65
CA SER A 134 -14.23 -24.78 9.42
C SER A 134 -13.10 -23.79 9.67
N SER A 135 -12.40 -23.96 10.80
CA SER A 135 -11.27 -23.10 11.19
C SER A 135 -10.17 -23.09 10.14
N ASP A 136 -9.82 -24.24 9.59
CA ASP A 136 -8.67 -24.37 8.68
C ASP A 136 -8.93 -23.60 7.37
N SER A 137 -10.16 -23.64 6.88
CA SER A 137 -10.60 -22.85 5.72
C SER A 137 -10.56 -21.36 6.00
N ILE A 138 -10.89 -20.92 7.22
CA ILE A 138 -10.82 -19.50 7.63
C ILE A 138 -9.37 -19.01 7.67
N TRP A 139 -8.46 -19.79 8.25
CA TRP A 139 -7.03 -19.45 8.26
C TRP A 139 -6.46 -19.40 6.83
N ALA A 140 -6.83 -20.35 5.97
CA ALA A 140 -6.39 -20.35 4.57
C ALA A 140 -6.97 -19.16 3.79
N LEU A 141 -8.28 -18.88 3.92
CA LEU A 141 -8.94 -17.78 3.23
C LEU A 141 -8.41 -16.42 3.69
N SER A 142 -8.20 -16.23 4.99
CA SER A 142 -7.62 -15.00 5.51
C SER A 142 -6.19 -14.79 5.05
N ALA A 143 -5.35 -15.84 5.02
CA ALA A 143 -4.01 -15.77 4.46
C ALA A 143 -4.03 -15.37 2.97
N PHE A 144 -4.94 -15.96 2.18
CA PHE A 144 -5.13 -15.58 0.78
C PHE A 144 -5.59 -14.13 0.60
N LEU A 145 -6.55 -13.66 1.41
CA LEU A 145 -7.04 -12.28 1.36
C LEU A 145 -5.98 -11.27 1.79
N LEU A 146 -5.17 -11.58 2.81
CA LEU A 146 -4.04 -10.74 3.22
C LEU A 146 -2.93 -10.73 2.17
N PHE A 147 -2.68 -11.86 1.50
CA PHE A 147 -1.78 -11.91 0.36
C PHE A 147 -2.31 -11.03 -0.80
N LEU A 148 -3.61 -11.13 -1.11
CA LEU A 148 -4.24 -10.29 -2.12
C LEU A 148 -4.17 -8.80 -1.73
N CYS A 149 -4.35 -8.47 -0.45
CA CYS A 149 -4.17 -7.13 0.10
C CYS A 149 -2.72 -6.63 -0.09
N LEU A 150 -1.71 -7.49 0.06
CA LEU A 150 -0.32 -7.13 -0.18
C LEU A 150 -0.02 -6.90 -1.67
N VAL A 151 -0.53 -7.75 -2.55
CA VAL A 151 -0.26 -7.69 -4.01
C VAL A 151 -0.98 -6.52 -4.68
N LEU A 152 -2.20 -6.20 -4.23
CA LEU A 152 -3.00 -5.11 -4.80
C LEU A 152 -2.66 -3.73 -4.23
N ALA A 153 -1.89 -3.67 -3.15
CA ALA A 153 -1.51 -2.41 -2.55
C ALA A 153 -0.68 -1.57 -3.53
N ASP A 154 -1.08 -0.32 -3.71
CA ASP A 154 -0.33 0.61 -4.55
C ASP A 154 0.84 1.21 -3.74
N PHE A 155 2.05 0.85 -4.15
CA PHE A 155 3.29 1.33 -3.54
C PHE A 155 3.95 2.48 -4.31
N ARG A 156 3.34 2.92 -5.43
CA ARG A 156 3.92 4.00 -6.26
C ARG A 156 3.79 5.35 -5.55
N GLY A 157 4.83 6.18 -5.72
CA GLY A 157 4.83 7.56 -5.21
C GLY A 157 3.78 8.42 -5.93
N PRO A 158 3.41 9.58 -5.36
CA PRO A 158 2.39 10.47 -5.92
C PRO A 158 2.86 11.01 -7.28
N SER A 159 2.55 10.28 -8.36
CA SER A 159 2.84 10.68 -9.73
C SER A 159 1.54 11.07 -10.40
N ALA A 160 1.47 12.29 -10.92
CA ALA A 160 0.23 12.96 -11.31
C ALA A 160 -0.56 12.35 -12.50
N VAL A 161 -0.13 11.20 -13.07
CA VAL A 161 -0.49 10.81 -14.46
C VAL A 161 -1.37 9.55 -14.58
N ARG A 162 -1.86 8.90 -13.51
CA ARG A 162 -2.73 7.69 -13.67
C ARG A 162 -3.90 7.56 -12.67
N LYS A 163 -4.68 8.62 -12.50
CA LYS A 163 -5.79 8.74 -11.51
C LYS A 163 -6.88 7.65 -11.46
N ARG A 164 -7.18 6.88 -12.52
CA ARG A 164 -8.37 5.99 -12.54
C ARG A 164 -8.10 4.55 -12.10
N ASN A 165 -6.98 3.95 -12.52
CA ASN A 165 -6.67 2.56 -12.14
C ASN A 165 -6.03 2.48 -10.74
N GLU A 166 -5.32 3.53 -10.33
CA GLU A 166 -4.67 3.64 -9.02
C GLU A 166 -5.70 3.64 -7.87
N SER A 167 -6.82 4.36 -8.04
CA SER A 167 -7.88 4.37 -7.02
C SER A 167 -8.56 3.01 -6.87
N LEU A 168 -8.73 2.27 -7.96
CA LEU A 168 -9.37 0.95 -7.93
C LEU A 168 -8.49 -0.09 -7.23
N GLN A 169 -7.19 -0.14 -7.53
CA GLN A 169 -6.25 -1.07 -6.87
C GLN A 169 -6.19 -0.81 -5.36
N HIS A 170 -6.10 0.46 -4.96
CA HIS A 170 -6.09 0.85 -3.55
C HIS A 170 -7.39 0.46 -2.82
N VAL A 171 -8.56 0.71 -3.42
CA VAL A 171 -9.85 0.30 -2.85
C VAL A 171 -9.95 -1.22 -2.74
N LEU A 172 -9.47 -1.96 -3.75
CA LEU A 172 -9.50 -3.42 -3.75
C LEU A 172 -8.58 -4.00 -2.67
N SER A 173 -7.39 -3.40 -2.47
CA SER A 173 -6.47 -3.75 -1.38
C SER A 173 -7.10 -3.52 -0.01
N MET A 174 -7.71 -2.36 0.23
CA MET A 174 -8.44 -2.08 1.48
C MET A 174 -9.54 -3.10 1.73
N ASN A 175 -10.36 -3.37 0.72
CA ASN A 175 -11.47 -4.31 0.85
C ASN A 175 -10.97 -5.74 1.11
N ALA A 176 -9.86 -6.16 0.50
CA ALA A 176 -9.24 -7.45 0.78
C ALA A 176 -8.75 -7.55 2.23
N GLY A 177 -8.10 -6.50 2.76
CA GLY A 177 -7.67 -6.44 4.15
C GLY A 177 -8.85 -6.46 5.14
N LEU A 178 -9.90 -5.69 4.86
CA LEU A 178 -11.13 -5.69 5.66
C LEU A 178 -11.87 -7.03 5.60
N ALA A 179 -11.94 -7.66 4.43
CA ALA A 179 -12.53 -8.99 4.28
C ALA A 179 -11.76 -10.03 5.08
N ALA A 180 -10.42 -9.98 5.09
CA ALA A 180 -9.60 -10.87 5.92
C ALA A 180 -9.94 -10.72 7.41
N SER A 181 -10.01 -9.48 7.90
CA SER A 181 -10.39 -9.18 9.28
C SER A 181 -11.79 -9.67 9.63
N ILE A 182 -12.77 -9.46 8.74
CA ILE A 182 -14.16 -9.91 8.93
C ILE A 182 -14.26 -11.43 9.04
N VAL A 183 -13.52 -12.17 8.20
CA VAL A 183 -13.51 -13.64 8.24
C VAL A 183 -12.85 -14.13 9.54
N LEU A 184 -11.75 -13.51 9.95
CA LEU A 184 -11.06 -13.83 11.22
C LEU A 184 -11.92 -13.54 12.46
N CYS A 185 -12.71 -12.46 12.44
CA CYS A 185 -13.59 -12.08 13.54
C CYS A 185 -14.56 -13.18 13.98
N SER A 186 -14.98 -14.07 13.07
CA SER A 186 -15.89 -15.18 13.42
C SER A 186 -15.33 -16.14 14.47
N ARG A 187 -14.01 -16.16 14.66
CA ARG A 187 -13.32 -17.00 15.64
C ARG A 187 -13.20 -16.35 17.03
N LEU A 188 -13.60 -15.08 17.18
CA LEU A 188 -13.56 -14.37 18.46
C LEU A 188 -14.79 -14.71 19.32
N SER A 189 -14.56 -14.78 20.64
CA SER A 189 -15.56 -15.12 21.65
C SER A 189 -16.54 -13.99 21.99
N ASP A 190 -16.17 -12.74 21.72
CA ASP A 190 -16.92 -11.58 22.20
C ASP A 190 -17.22 -10.58 21.09
N ASN A 191 -18.42 -10.00 21.14
CA ASN A 191 -18.84 -8.98 20.17
C ASN A 191 -17.96 -7.73 20.27
N LEU A 192 -17.44 -7.43 21.47
CA LEU A 192 -16.52 -6.32 21.70
C LEU A 192 -15.17 -6.54 20.99
N SER A 193 -14.65 -7.78 21.01
CA SER A 193 -13.41 -8.14 20.31
C SER A 193 -13.59 -8.03 18.79
N VAL A 194 -14.75 -8.46 18.27
CA VAL A 194 -15.10 -8.31 16.85
C VAL A 194 -15.18 -6.84 16.46
N PHE A 195 -15.90 -6.05 17.24
CA PHE A 195 -15.97 -4.59 17.06
C PHE A 195 -14.58 -3.97 17.01
N ALA A 196 -13.73 -4.26 18.00
CA ALA A 196 -12.40 -3.70 18.13
C ALA A 196 -11.48 -4.11 16.95
N LEU A 197 -11.51 -5.38 16.53
CA LEU A 197 -10.68 -5.86 15.42
C LEU A 197 -11.09 -5.23 14.07
N VAL A 198 -12.40 -5.11 13.80
CA VAL A 198 -12.87 -4.49 12.55
C VAL A 198 -12.57 -3.00 12.54
N LEU A 199 -12.77 -2.32 13.67
CA LEU A 199 -12.41 -0.90 13.81
C LEU A 199 -10.91 -0.68 13.62
N PHE A 200 -10.08 -1.55 14.20
CA PHE A 200 -8.64 -1.52 14.03
C PHE A 200 -8.22 -1.76 12.57
N SER A 201 -8.88 -2.69 11.88
CA SER A 201 -8.64 -2.96 10.47
C SER A 201 -8.98 -1.76 9.59
N LEU A 202 -10.03 -1.01 9.90
CA LEU A 202 -10.36 0.24 9.22
C LEU A 202 -9.33 1.33 9.48
N GLU A 203 -8.75 1.39 10.68
CA GLU A 203 -7.68 2.34 10.97
C GLU A 203 -6.38 1.98 10.21
N LEU A 204 -5.96 0.72 10.28
CA LEU A 204 -4.73 0.21 9.67
C LEU A 204 -4.73 0.29 8.14
N PHE A 205 -5.80 -0.18 7.48
CA PHE A 205 -5.86 -0.22 6.03
C PHE A 205 -6.58 0.99 5.43
N GLY A 206 -7.50 1.60 6.17
CA GLY A 206 -8.29 2.76 5.77
C GLY A 206 -7.55 4.08 5.98
N LEU A 207 -7.27 4.38 7.24
CA LEU A 207 -6.89 5.72 7.66
C LEU A 207 -5.38 5.98 7.57
N ILE A 208 -4.57 5.02 8.00
CA ILE A 208 -3.11 5.12 8.02
C ILE A 208 -2.51 5.39 6.63
N PRO A 209 -2.93 4.73 5.53
CA PRO A 209 -2.39 5.03 4.21
C PRO A 209 -2.66 6.46 3.73
N ILE A 210 -3.83 7.01 4.07
CA ILE A 210 -4.20 8.40 3.77
C ILE A 210 -3.29 9.34 4.57
N PHE A 211 -3.18 9.11 5.88
CA PHE A 211 -2.34 9.89 6.79
C PHE A 211 -0.86 9.90 6.35
N ARG A 212 -0.34 8.73 6.00
CA ARG A 212 1.01 8.56 5.47
C ARG A 212 1.27 9.39 4.22
N ASN A 213 0.33 9.41 3.27
CA ASN A 213 0.52 10.12 2.01
C ASN A 213 0.66 11.64 2.25
N GLN A 214 -0.12 12.18 3.20
CA GLN A 214 0.02 13.57 3.62
C GLN A 214 1.40 13.84 4.23
N LEU A 215 1.84 13.00 5.17
CA LEU A 215 3.15 13.16 5.81
C LEU A 215 4.32 13.07 4.82
N LYS A 216 4.21 12.20 3.82
CA LYS A 216 5.25 12.01 2.79
C LYS A 216 5.42 13.25 1.93
N ILE A 217 4.35 14.01 1.68
CA ILE A 217 4.40 15.27 0.93
C ILE A 217 5.08 16.37 1.76
N THR A 218 4.79 16.43 3.06
CA THR A 218 5.37 17.44 3.95
C THR A 218 6.86 17.21 4.19
N SER A 219 7.27 16.01 4.63
CA SER A 219 8.69 15.73 4.84
C SER A 219 9.05 14.26 4.72
N SER A 220 10.21 14.01 4.11
CA SER A 220 10.75 12.66 4.00
C SER A 220 11.18 12.09 5.36
N VAL A 221 11.68 12.93 6.27
CA VAL A 221 12.18 12.49 7.60
C VAL A 221 11.04 11.92 8.44
N ILE A 222 9.88 12.59 8.50
CA ILE A 222 8.72 12.09 9.25
C ILE A 222 8.17 10.79 8.64
N SER A 223 8.24 10.65 7.31
CA SER A 223 7.84 9.41 6.65
C SER A 223 8.73 8.22 7.05
N HIS A 224 10.05 8.42 7.10
CA HIS A 224 10.99 7.38 7.55
C HIS A 224 10.85 7.07 9.05
N SER A 225 10.63 8.09 9.90
CA SER A 225 10.41 7.86 11.33
C SER A 225 9.12 7.07 11.57
N LEU A 226 8.05 7.36 10.82
CA LEU A 226 6.82 6.57 10.86
C LEU A 226 7.09 5.11 10.47
N THR A 227 7.88 4.85 9.43
CA THR A 227 8.27 3.47 9.06
C THR A 227 9.00 2.77 10.20
N LEU A 228 9.93 3.44 10.88
CA LEU A 228 10.63 2.86 12.03
C LEU A 228 9.69 2.53 13.18
N VAL A 229 8.71 3.39 13.47
CA VAL A 229 7.67 3.12 14.47
C VAL A 229 6.85 1.89 14.11
N PHE A 230 6.42 1.75 12.85
CA PHE A 230 5.70 0.56 12.39
C PHE A 230 6.51 -0.73 12.53
N ILE A 231 7.80 -0.69 12.19
CA ILE A 231 8.72 -1.83 12.36
C ILE A 231 8.84 -2.18 13.85
N ALA A 232 9.07 -1.19 14.71
CA ALA A 232 9.24 -1.41 16.14
C ALA A 232 7.99 -2.05 16.77
N ILE A 233 6.81 -1.53 16.45
CA ILE A 233 5.53 -2.08 16.94
C ILE A 233 5.32 -3.50 16.42
N ALA A 234 5.54 -3.75 15.12
CA ALA A 234 5.36 -5.07 14.53
C ALA A 234 6.29 -6.11 15.17
N VAL A 235 7.57 -5.78 15.35
CA VAL A 235 8.56 -6.68 15.98
C VAL A 235 8.25 -6.91 17.45
N ALA A 236 7.89 -5.87 18.21
CA ALA A 236 7.55 -5.98 19.63
C ALA A 236 6.32 -6.87 19.87
N LEU A 237 5.26 -6.68 19.06
CA LEU A 237 4.07 -7.52 19.14
C LEU A 237 4.38 -8.98 18.80
N GLN A 238 5.18 -9.22 17.76
CA GLN A 238 5.55 -10.57 17.35
C GLN A 238 6.46 -11.28 18.37
N ALA A 239 7.39 -10.53 19.00
CA ALA A 239 8.26 -11.02 20.07
C ALA A 239 7.47 -11.51 21.28
N SER A 240 6.35 -10.85 21.57
CA SER A 240 5.45 -11.27 22.65
C SER A 240 4.64 -12.54 22.36
N ILE A 241 4.59 -12.98 21.10
CA ILE A 241 3.86 -14.19 20.68
C ILE A 241 4.83 -15.38 20.60
N SER A 242 5.88 -15.29 19.79
CA SER A 242 6.89 -16.33 19.70
C SER A 242 8.19 -15.86 19.03
N ALA A 243 9.30 -16.50 19.39
CA ALA A 243 10.60 -16.24 18.78
C ALA A 243 10.62 -16.59 17.28
N LEU A 244 10.01 -17.72 16.89
CA LEU A 244 9.98 -18.16 15.49
C LEU A 244 9.23 -17.15 14.62
N ALA A 245 8.06 -16.68 15.07
CA ALA A 245 7.29 -15.69 14.34
C ALA A 245 8.02 -14.33 14.23
N THR A 246 8.87 -14.00 15.21
CA THR A 246 9.73 -12.80 15.19
C THR A 246 10.85 -12.94 14.17
N ILE A 247 11.51 -14.10 14.14
CA ILE A 247 12.56 -14.38 13.15
C ILE A 247 11.97 -14.32 11.73
N THR A 248 10.78 -14.89 11.52
CA THR A 248 10.14 -14.85 10.19
C THR A 248 9.81 -13.43 9.76
N ILE A 249 9.18 -12.59 10.59
CA ILE A 249 8.88 -11.21 10.20
C ILE A 249 10.16 -10.39 10.01
N CYS A 250 11.16 -10.52 10.88
CA CYS A 250 12.45 -9.84 10.72
C CYS A 250 13.13 -10.23 9.40
N SER A 251 13.11 -11.53 9.05
CA SER A 251 13.69 -12.00 7.80
C SER A 251 12.97 -11.40 6.57
N VAL A 252 11.64 -11.34 6.58
CA VAL A 252 10.84 -10.73 5.52
C VAL A 252 11.11 -9.22 5.41
N LEU A 253 11.18 -8.52 6.54
CA LEU A 253 11.45 -7.08 6.57
C LEU A 253 12.85 -6.74 6.06
N VAL A 254 13.88 -7.48 6.49
CA VAL A 254 15.27 -7.30 6.01
C VAL A 254 15.35 -7.61 4.52
N PHE A 255 14.72 -8.69 4.06
CA PHE A 255 14.68 -9.04 2.65
C PHE A 255 14.00 -7.95 1.81
N ALA A 256 12.83 -7.48 2.23
CA ALA A 256 12.08 -6.44 1.53
C ALA A 256 12.79 -5.08 1.53
N MET A 257 13.46 -4.71 2.63
CA MET A 257 14.13 -3.41 2.78
C MET A 257 15.49 -3.36 2.06
N PHE A 258 16.28 -4.43 2.11
CA PHE A 258 17.67 -4.41 1.65
C PHE A 258 17.95 -5.32 0.46
N CYS A 259 17.44 -6.56 0.48
CA CYS A 259 17.70 -7.53 -0.57
C CYS A 259 16.92 -7.21 -1.85
N ALA A 260 15.64 -6.83 -1.75
CA ALA A 260 14.81 -6.51 -2.91
C ALA A 260 15.35 -5.31 -3.70
N PRO A 261 15.78 -4.18 -3.08
CA PRO A 261 16.50 -3.13 -3.79
C PRO A 261 17.80 -3.59 -4.46
N GLY A 262 18.57 -4.46 -3.81
CA GLY A 262 19.79 -5.02 -4.38
C GLY A 262 19.51 -5.89 -5.61
N LEU A 263 18.51 -6.75 -5.53
CA LEU A 263 18.03 -7.57 -6.65
C LEU A 263 17.49 -6.72 -7.80
N MET A 264 16.80 -5.62 -7.50
CA MET A 264 16.33 -4.68 -8.53
C MET A 264 17.49 -4.01 -9.27
N ILE A 265 18.56 -3.61 -8.57
CA ILE A 265 19.76 -3.05 -9.21
C ILE A 265 20.47 -4.11 -10.06
N TRP A 266 20.57 -5.34 -9.57
CA TRP A 266 21.12 -6.45 -10.35
C TRP A 266 20.29 -6.74 -11.60
N ALA A 267 18.95 -6.78 -11.47
CA ALA A 267 18.05 -6.97 -12.59
C ALA A 267 18.12 -5.82 -13.61
N GLN A 268 18.42 -4.60 -13.14
CA GLN A 268 18.58 -3.44 -14.00
C GLN A 268 19.72 -3.60 -15.01
N GLN A 269 20.78 -4.35 -14.67
CA GLN A 269 21.91 -4.63 -15.58
C GLN A 269 21.49 -5.45 -16.81
N HIS A 270 20.39 -6.20 -16.69
CA HIS A 270 19.87 -7.06 -17.75
C HIS A 270 18.81 -6.38 -18.62
N LYS A 271 18.48 -5.10 -18.34
CA LYS A 271 17.46 -4.36 -19.07
C LYS A 271 18.04 -3.77 -20.36
N ASN A 272 17.61 -4.32 -21.49
CA ASN A 272 17.96 -3.84 -22.83
C ASN A 272 16.72 -3.30 -23.54
N GLU A 273 16.61 -1.98 -23.65
CA GLU A 273 15.61 -1.31 -24.47
C GLU A 273 16.27 -0.79 -25.75
N ILE A 274 15.95 -1.42 -26.88
CA ILE A 274 16.38 -0.93 -28.20
C ILE A 274 15.34 0.08 -28.67
N ARG A 275 15.74 1.34 -28.84
CA ARG A 275 14.92 2.33 -29.56
C ARG A 275 15.57 2.65 -30.88
N GLY A 276 14.79 2.53 -31.93
CA GLY A 276 15.22 3.01 -33.23
C GLY A 276 14.87 4.47 -33.47
N PRO A 277 15.23 4.98 -34.65
CA PRO A 277 14.83 6.31 -35.08
C PRO A 277 13.30 6.43 -35.22
N TRP A 278 12.55 5.34 -35.48
CA TRP A 278 11.09 5.35 -35.65
C TRP A 278 10.30 5.80 -34.42
N ASP A 279 9.25 6.58 -34.64
CA ASP A 279 8.28 6.91 -33.60
C ASP A 279 7.47 5.66 -33.29
N VAL A 280 7.60 5.16 -32.06
CA VAL A 280 6.75 4.07 -31.59
C VAL A 280 5.36 4.65 -31.36
N ALA A 281 4.37 4.20 -32.13
CA ALA A 281 2.98 4.59 -31.92
C ALA A 281 2.59 4.27 -30.47
N VAL A 282 2.22 5.29 -29.70
CA VAL A 282 1.69 5.10 -28.34
C VAL A 282 0.24 4.66 -28.50
N PRO A 283 -0.13 3.42 -28.11
CA PRO A 283 -1.50 2.97 -28.26
C PRO A 283 -2.43 3.83 -27.43
N ILE A 284 -3.36 4.51 -28.10
CA ILE A 284 -4.45 5.25 -27.44
C ILE A 284 -5.49 4.19 -27.07
N VAL A 285 -5.47 3.74 -25.82
CA VAL A 285 -6.51 2.88 -25.28
C VAL A 285 -7.75 3.76 -25.06
N ARG A 286 -8.71 3.68 -25.98
CA ARG A 286 -10.03 4.33 -25.88
C ARG A 286 -10.98 3.50 -25.04
#